data_AF-A0A0G1RJA8-F1
#
_entry.id   AF-A0A0G1RJA8-F1
#
_cell.length_a   1.000
_cell.length_b   1.000
_cell.length_c   1.000
_cell.angle_alpha   90.00
_cell.angle_beta   90.00
_cell.angle_gamma   90.00
#
_symmetry.space_group_name_H-M   'P 1'
#
loop_
_entity.id
_entity.type
_entity.pdbx_description
1 polymer ?
#
loop_
_entity_poly.entity_id
_entity_poly.type
_entity_poly.pdbx_seq_one_letter_code
_entity_poly.pdbx_strand_id
1 'polypeptide(L)'
;YGLIARLVGTKDSRRVGHALHANKDRNVPCHRVVFADGSLAPSYAFGGAGEQKKKLLAEGVKFVGEKVDLEKHLVNLEYGRK
;
A
#
# COMPACT_ATOMS: atom_id res chain seq x y z
N TYR A 1 -0.40 5.64 -0.56
CA TYR A 1 -0.39 6.70 0.49
C TYR A 1 -1.35 7.85 0.24
N GLY A 2 -1.21 8.61 -0.86
CA GLY A 2 -2.05 9.79 -1.13
C GLY A 2 -3.56 9.52 -1.15
N LEU A 3 -3.99 8.37 -1.68
CA LEU A 3 -5.40 7.95 -1.65
C LEU A 3 -5.93 7.81 -0.22
N ILE A 4 -5.17 7.20 0.68
CA ILE A 4 -5.54 7.07 2.10
C ILE A 4 -5.60 8.44 2.76
N ALA A 5 -4.62 9.31 2.49
CA ALA A 5 -4.62 10.68 3.00
C ALA A 5 -5.91 11.41 2.61
N ARG A 6 -6.32 11.32 1.33
CA ARG A 6 -7.58 11.89 0.84
C ARG A 6 -8.80 11.31 1.55
N LEU A 7 -8.85 9.99 1.76
CA LEU A 7 -9.96 9.32 2.45
C LEU A 7 -10.13 9.77 3.90
N VAL A 8 -9.02 10.01 4.61
CA VAL A 8 -9.04 10.47 6.01
C VAL A 8 -9.05 11.99 6.14
N GLY A 9 -9.27 12.72 5.05
CA GLY A 9 -9.43 14.18 5.06
C GLY A 9 -8.14 14.98 5.24
N THR A 10 -6.97 14.41 4.92
CA THR A 10 -5.68 15.11 4.99
C THR A 10 -4.95 15.15 3.65
N LYS A 11 -4.12 16.17 3.45
CA LYS A 11 -3.17 16.23 2.33
C LYS A 11 -1.81 15.61 2.68
N ASP A 12 -1.57 15.29 3.96
CA ASP A 12 -0.29 14.80 4.45
C ASP A 12 -0.13 13.29 4.26
N SER A 13 0.28 12.90 3.05
CA SER A 13 0.58 11.51 2.71
C SER A 13 1.83 10.97 3.42
N ARG A 14 2.74 11.84 3.87
CA ARG A 14 3.94 11.43 4.63
C ARG A 14 3.55 10.96 6.02
N ARG A 15 2.64 11.68 6.69
CA ARG A 15 2.10 11.27 7.99
C ARG A 15 1.38 9.93 7.93
N VAL A 16 0.65 9.66 6.84
CA VAL A 16 0.09 8.32 6.59
C VAL A 16 1.21 7.28 6.47
N GLY A 17 2.29 7.59 5.76
CA GLY A 17 3.48 6.74 5.68
C GLY A 17 4.08 6.42 7.04
N HIS A 18 4.26 7.43 7.89
CA HIS A 18 4.76 7.26 9.25
C HIS A 18 3.82 6.38 10.10
N ALA A 19 2.51 6.59 10.02
CA ALA A 19 1.53 5.77 10.74
C ALA A 19 1.58 4.30 10.29
N LEU A 20 1.67 4.04 8.99
CA LEU A 20 1.79 2.68 8.44
C LEU A 20 3.11 2.01 8.83
N HIS A 21 4.21 2.76 8.89
CA HIS A 21 5.50 2.25 9.33
C HIS A 21 5.54 1.96 10.85
N ALA A 22 4.90 2.81 11.66
CA ALA A 22 4.82 2.64 13.11
C ALA A 22 3.83 1.54 13.54
N ASN A 23 2.97 1.07 12.63
CA ASN A 23 1.98 0.04 12.95
C ASN A 23 2.65 -1.30 13.31
N LYS A 24 2.36 -1.79 14.52
CA LYS A 24 2.83 -3.09 15.02
C LYS A 24 1.78 -4.20 14.90
N ASP A 25 0.54 -3.84 14.60
CA ASP A 25 -0.55 -4.82 14.46
C ASP A 25 -0.44 -5.53 13.11
N ARG A 26 -0.28 -6.85 13.17
CA ARG A 26 -0.16 -7.75 12.01
C ARG A 26 -1.49 -7.99 11.29
N ASN A 27 -2.62 -7.72 11.95
CA ASN A 27 -3.95 -7.88 11.36
C ASN A 27 -4.30 -6.75 10.40
N VAL A 28 -3.63 -5.60 10.51
CA VAL A 28 -3.82 -4.48 9.59
C VAL A 28 -3.03 -4.75 8.30
N PRO A 29 -3.68 -4.76 7.11
CA PRO A 29 -3.04 -5.15 5.85
C PRO A 29 -2.19 -4.01 5.25
N CYS A 30 -1.19 -3.52 5.99
CA CYS A 30 -0.35 -2.41 5.56
C CYS A 30 0.47 -2.71 4.29
N HIS A 31 0.73 -4.00 3.98
CA HIS A 31 1.44 -4.40 2.76
C HIS A 31 0.70 -4.01 1.48
N ARG A 32 -0.62 -3.81 1.54
CA ARG A 32 -1.45 -3.40 0.39
C ARG A 32 -1.20 -1.95 -0.03
N VAL A 33 -0.49 -1.17 0.78
CA VAL A 33 -0.17 0.22 0.45
C VAL A 33 1.21 0.29 -0.20
N VAL A 34 1.23 0.72 -1.46
CA VAL A 34 2.44 0.96 -2.25
C VAL A 34 2.59 2.44 -2.61
N PHE A 35 3.74 2.80 -3.20
CA PHE A 35 3.96 4.14 -3.73
C PHE A 35 3.09 4.43 -4.94
N ALA A 36 2.94 5.71 -5.27
CA ALA A 36 2.07 6.18 -6.34
C ALA A 36 2.49 5.66 -7.73
N ASP A 37 3.75 5.28 -7.91
CA ASP A 37 4.30 4.70 -9.14
C ASP A 37 4.26 3.16 -9.15
N GLY A 38 3.69 2.53 -8.11
CA GLY A 38 3.61 1.08 -7.96
C GLY A 38 4.84 0.44 -7.31
N SER A 39 5.87 1.21 -6.98
CA SER A 39 7.04 0.67 -6.26
C SER A 39 6.70 0.25 -4.83
N LEU A 40 7.40 -0.79 -4.37
CA LEU A 40 7.27 -1.33 -3.01
C LEU A 40 7.95 -0.41 -2.00
N ALA A 41 7.55 -0.49 -0.73
CA ALA A 41 8.18 0.24 0.36
C ALA A 41 9.51 -0.44 0.76
N PRO A 42 10.68 0.21 0.56
CA PRO A 42 11.98 -0.37 0.91
C PRO A 42 12.06 -0.79 2.38
N SER A 43 11.54 0.09 3.25
CA SER A 43 11.53 -0.07 4.71
C SER A 43 10.18 -0.58 5.23
N TYR A 44 9.53 -1.50 4.51
CA TYR A 44 8.31 -2.14 5.00
C TYR A 44 8.58 -2.81 6.36
N ALA A 45 7.79 -2.44 7.38
CA ALA A 45 8.06 -2.73 8.78
C ALA A 45 8.10 -4.24 9.12
N PHE A 46 7.55 -5.09 8.26
CA PHE A 46 7.46 -6.54 8.48
C PHE A 46 8.44 -7.36 7.64
N GLY A 47 9.63 -6.84 7.33
CA GLY A 47 10.67 -7.60 6.59
C GLY A 47 11.08 -7.00 5.24
N GLY A 48 10.83 -5.70 5.03
CA GLY A 48 11.25 -4.96 3.85
C GLY A 48 10.45 -5.29 2.59
N ALA A 49 10.89 -4.71 1.46
CA ALA A 49 10.19 -4.82 0.18
C ALA A 49 9.98 -6.27 -0.29
N GLY A 50 10.91 -7.18 -0.02
CA GLY A 50 10.78 -8.59 -0.40
C GLY A 50 9.60 -9.28 0.28
N GLU A 51 9.40 -9.05 1.57
CA GLU A 51 8.26 -9.61 2.29
C GLU A 51 6.94 -8.96 1.86
N GLN A 52 6.96 -7.66 1.57
CA GLN A 52 5.81 -6.98 0.98
C GLN A 52 5.41 -7.62 -0.36
N LYS A 53 6.38 -7.89 -1.24
CA LYS A 53 6.15 -8.55 -2.55
C LYS A 53 5.51 -9.92 -2.37
N LYS A 54 6.04 -10.75 -1.46
CA LYS A 54 5.50 -12.09 -1.18
C LYS A 54 4.03 -12.04 -0.74
N LYS A 55 3.68 -11.14 0.18
CA LYS A 55 2.28 -10.98 0.64
C LYS A 55 1.35 -10.54 -0.49
N LEU A 56 1.79 -9.57 -1.30
CA LEU A 56 1.01 -9.10 -2.45
C LEU A 56 0.80 -10.23 -3.48
N LEU A 57 1.84 -10.99 -3.79
CA LEU A 57 1.75 -12.15 -4.69
C LEU A 57 0.80 -13.23 -4.17
N ALA A 58 0.83 -13.50 -2.85
CA ALA A 58 -0.07 -14.46 -2.21
C ALA A 58 -1.55 -14.02 -2.30
N GLU A 59 -1.81 -12.71 -2.36
CA GLU A 59 -3.14 -12.13 -2.58
C GLU A 59 -3.51 -12.03 -4.08
N GLY A 60 -2.66 -12.51 -4.99
CA GLY A 60 -2.91 -12.52 -6.43
C GLY A 60 -2.58 -11.20 -7.15
N VAL A 61 -1.90 -10.27 -6.48
CA VAL A 61 -1.48 -8.98 -7.07
C VAL A 61 -0.43 -9.21 -8.15
N LYS A 62 -0.64 -8.62 -9.32
CA LYS A 62 0.25 -8.68 -10.47
C LYS A 62 1.29 -7.56 -10.43
N PHE A 63 2.43 -7.84 -11.06
CA PHE A 63 3.57 -6.93 -11.16
C PHE A 63 3.97 -6.76 -12.62
N VAL A 64 4.40 -5.56 -12.98
CA VAL A 64 5.11 -5.24 -14.22
C VAL A 64 6.55 -4.96 -13.85
N GLY A 65 7.43 -5.94 -14.09
CA GLY A 65 8.79 -5.94 -13.55
C GLY A 65 8.79 -5.96 -12.02
N GLU A 66 9.41 -4.94 -11.40
CA GLU A 66 9.50 -4.81 -9.94
C GLU A 66 8.39 -3.97 -9.30
N LYS A 67 7.45 -3.45 -10.10
CA LYS A 67 6.37 -2.58 -9.62
C LYS A 67 5.02 -3.28 -9.73
N VAL A 68 4.10 -2.93 -8.84
CA VAL A 68 2.70 -3.41 -8.89
C VAL A 68 2.04 -2.88 -10.16
N ASP A 69 1.26 -3.74 -10.82
CA ASP A 69 0.37 -3.37 -11.92
C ASP A 69 -0.82 -2.58 -11.33
N LEU A 70 -0.64 -1.25 -11.23
CA LEU A 70 -1.65 -0.37 -10.65
C LEU A 70 -2.91 -0.28 -11.51
N GLU A 71 -2.82 -0.45 -12.83
CA GLU A 71 -4.01 -0.42 -13.69
C GLU A 71 -5.00 -1.52 -13.31
N LYS A 72 -4.51 -2.69 -12.91
CA LYS A 72 -5.34 -3.82 -12.47
C LYS A 72 -5.71 -3.82 -10.99
N HIS A 73 -4.85 -3.27 -10.14
CA HIS A 73 -4.96 -3.47 -8.68
C HIS A 73 -5.18 -2.18 -7.87
N LEU A 74 -5.27 -1.00 -8.51
CA LEU A 74 -5.61 0.23 -7.80
C LEU A 74 -7.06 0.17 -7.30
N VAL A 75 -7.24 0.45 -6.01
CA VAL A 75 -8.57 0.49 -5.40
C VAL A 75 -9.39 1.60 -6.03
N ASN A 76 -10.55 1.24 -6.60
CA ASN A 76 -11.55 2.21 -7.02
C ASN A 76 -12.35 2.71 -5.80
N LEU A 77 -12.10 3.96 -5.41
CA LEU A 77 -12.74 4.59 -4.24
C LEU A 77 -14.19 5.02 -4.48
N GLU A 78 -14.71 4.92 -5.71
CA GLU A 78 -16.12 5.20 -5.99
C GLU A 78 -17.04 4.05 -5.54
N TYR A 79 -16.51 2.83 -5.42
CA TYR A 79 -17.28 1.64 -5.05
C TYR A 79 -17.60 1.52 -3.55
N GLY A 80 -17.14 2.47 -2.72
CA GLY A 80 -17.25 2.44 -1.26
C GLY A 80 -18.01 3.61 -0.63
N ARG A 81 -18.50 4.56 -1.43
CA ARG A 81 -19.40 5.62 -0.94
C ARG A 81 -20.83 5.05 -0.91
N LYS A 82 -21.21 4.47 0.22
CA LYS A 82 -22.63 4.42 0.62
C LYS A 82 -23.04 5.81 1.12
#